data_AF-A0A8T6SWC6-F1
#
_entry.id   AF-A0A8T6SWC6-F1
#
_cell.length_a   1.000
_cell.length_b   1.000
_cell.length_c   1.000
_cell.angle_alpha   90.00
_cell.angle_beta   90.00
_cell.angle_gamma   90.00
#
_symmetry.space_group_name_H-M   'P 1'
#
loop_
_entity.id
_entity.type
_entity.pdbx_description
1 polymer ?
#
loop_
_entity_poly.entity_id
_entity_poly.type
_entity_poly.pdbx_seq_one_letter_code
_entity_poly.pdbx_strand_id
1 'polypeptide(L)'
;VYAFNATTGSLSWRTDDLGMVMASPSVKNGRAYVGTFGKFINDIEFITPQMYCLDLADGEIIWNRTVTHGADNAKVWSSVT
;
A
#
# COMPACT_ATOMS: atom_id res chain seq x y z
N VAL A 1 -3.88 2.38 6.50
CA VAL A 1 -3.82 3.57 5.63
C VAL A 1 -5.08 4.37 5.81
N TYR A 2 -4.99 5.70 5.81
CA TYR A 2 -6.10 6.62 6.04
C TYR A 2 -6.20 7.59 4.87
N ALA A 3 -7.41 7.90 4.43
CA ALA A 3 -7.68 8.99 3.52
C ALA A 3 -8.59 10.01 4.18
N PHE A 4 -8.26 11.28 4.00
CA PHE A 4 -9.00 12.41 4.55
C PHE A 4 -9.47 13.30 3.41
N ASN A 5 -10.62 13.94 3.61
CA ASN A 5 -11.06 15.02 2.75
C ASN A 5 -10.08 16.19 2.85
N ALA A 6 -9.50 16.62 1.72
CA ALA A 6 -8.48 17.66 1.69
C ALA A 6 -8.98 19.03 2.15
N THR A 7 -10.29 19.30 2.04
CA THR A 7 -10.90 20.58 2.42
C THR A 7 -11.34 20.58 3.88
N THR A 8 -11.94 19.49 4.36
CA THR A 8 -12.55 19.44 5.70
C THR A 8 -11.72 18.72 6.74
N GLY A 9 -10.70 17.96 6.35
CA GLY A 9 -9.92 17.09 7.23
C GLY A 9 -10.72 15.90 7.78
N SER A 10 -11.96 15.70 7.34
CA SER A 10 -12.79 14.58 7.80
C SER A 10 -12.26 13.26 7.23
N LEU A 11 -12.27 12.20 8.06
CA LEU A 11 -11.90 10.86 7.61
C LEU A 11 -12.87 10.38 6.51
N SER A 12 -12.33 10.05 5.34
CA SER A 12 -13.10 9.47 4.23
C SER A 12 -13.14 7.95 4.33
N TRP A 13 -11.97 7.31 4.44
CA TRP A 13 -11.86 5.87 4.62
C TRP A 13 -10.56 5.48 5.31
N ARG A 14 -10.53 4.25 5.79
CA ARG A 14 -9.40 3.63 6.49
C ARG A 14 -9.30 2.16 6.12
N THR A 15 -8.11 1.73 5.74
CA THR A 15 -7.78 0.33 5.45
C THR A 15 -6.77 -0.17 6.47
N ASP A 16 -7.20 -1.09 7.35
CA ASP A 16 -6.38 -1.58 8.46
C ASP A 16 -5.56 -2.82 8.13
N ASP A 17 -6.06 -3.67 7.24
CA ASP A 17 -5.49 -5.00 6.99
C ASP A 17 -4.29 -4.98 6.05
N LEU A 18 -3.41 -4.01 6.24
CA LEU A 18 -2.15 -3.85 5.50
C LEU A 18 -0.98 -4.24 6.40
N GLY A 19 0.11 -4.69 5.78
CA GLY A 19 1.38 -4.91 6.48
C GLY A 19 2.01 -3.59 6.94
N MET A 20 3.22 -3.67 7.48
CA MET A 20 4.00 -2.48 7.85
C MET A 20 4.20 -1.57 6.63
N VAL A 21 3.48 -0.45 6.59
CA VAL A 21 3.57 0.55 5.52
C VAL A 21 4.72 1.50 5.84
N MET A 22 5.82 1.36 5.10
CA MET A 22 6.99 2.24 5.25
C MET A 22 7.21 3.16 4.04
N ALA A 23 6.52 2.89 2.92
CA ALA A 23 6.62 3.66 1.70
C ALA A 23 5.46 4.66 1.58
N SER A 24 5.71 5.79 0.92
CA SER A 24 4.66 6.74 0.54
C SER A 24 3.71 6.09 -0.48
N PRO A 25 2.38 6.19 -0.30
CA PRO A 25 1.42 5.70 -1.29
C PRO A 25 1.48 6.54 -2.58
N SER A 26 1.25 5.90 -3.73
CA SER A 26 1.11 6.57 -5.03
C SER A 26 -0.34 6.53 -5.48
N VAL A 27 -0.87 7.65 -5.98
CA VAL A 27 -2.26 7.73 -6.45
C VAL A 27 -2.30 7.99 -7.95
N LYS A 28 -3.03 7.16 -8.69
CA LYS A 28 -3.24 7.33 -10.13
C LYS A 28 -4.52 6.63 -10.58
N ASN A 29 -5.28 7.25 -11.48
CA ASN A 29 -6.47 6.68 -12.11
C ASN A 29 -7.49 6.10 -11.10
N GLY A 30 -7.80 6.84 -10.03
CA GLY A 30 -8.75 6.40 -9.01
C GLY A 30 -8.25 5.26 -8.12
N ARG A 31 -6.94 4.99 -8.09
CA ARG A 31 -6.33 3.93 -7.30
C ARG A 31 -5.21 4.45 -6.43
N ALA A 32 -5.10 3.90 -5.23
CA ALA A 32 -3.96 4.11 -4.36
C ALA A 32 -3.09 2.83 -4.30
N TYR A 33 -1.80 2.97 -4.56
CA TYR A 33 -0.83 1.89 -4.53
C TYR A 33 0.03 2.00 -3.29
N VAL A 34 0.06 0.94 -2.48
CA VAL A 34 0.72 0.93 -1.17
C VAL A 34 1.70 -0.22 -1.11
N GLY A 35 2.98 0.10 -0.93
CA GLY A 35 4.03 -0.88 -0.64
C GLY A 35 4.18 -1.09 0.86
N THR A 36 4.28 -2.36 1.26
CA THR A 36 4.45 -2.76 2.65
C THR A 36 5.64 -3.70 2.79
N PHE A 37 6.33 -3.65 3.92
CA PHE A 37 7.34 -4.66 4.26
C PHE A 37 6.71 -6.04 4.53
N GLY A 38 5.39 -6.08 4.75
CA GLY A 38 4.62 -7.29 5.02
C GLY A 38 4.00 -7.31 6.41
N LYS A 39 3.31 -8.40 6.72
CA LYS A 39 2.73 -8.66 8.05
C LYS A 39 3.68 -9.59 8.81
N PHE A 40 3.82 -9.38 10.11
CA PHE A 40 4.41 -10.40 10.97
C PHE A 40 3.38 -11.51 11.16
N ILE A 41 3.71 -12.73 10.73
CA ILE A 41 2.91 -13.92 11.00
C ILE A 41 3.73 -14.77 11.98
N ASN A 42 3.45 -14.62 13.28
CA ASN A 42 4.20 -15.20 14.40
C ASN A 42 5.68 -14.73 14.46
N ASP A 43 6.33 -14.88 15.61
CA ASP A 43 7.60 -14.20 15.95
C ASP A 43 8.80 -14.48 15.03
N ILE A 44 8.72 -15.37 14.01
CA ILE A 44 9.90 -15.83 13.27
C ILE A 44 9.68 -16.10 11.76
N GLU A 45 8.46 -16.11 11.20
CA GLU A 45 8.29 -16.44 9.78
C GLU A 45 8.19 -15.19 8.89
N PHE A 46 9.36 -14.78 8.38
CA PHE A 46 9.58 -13.96 7.19
C PHE A 46 8.52 -12.88 6.89
N ILE A 47 8.86 -11.62 7.16
CA ILE A 47 8.07 -10.49 6.68
C ILE A 47 8.07 -10.52 5.15
N THR A 48 6.93 -10.85 4.55
CA THR A 48 6.77 -10.94 3.10
C THR A 48 6.33 -9.58 2.56
N PRO A 49 7.14 -8.89 1.74
CA PRO A 49 6.73 -7.59 1.23
C PRO A 49 5.50 -7.76 0.34
N GLN A 50 4.51 -6.89 0.52
CA GLN A 50 3.26 -6.94 -0.23
C GLN A 50 3.01 -5.57 -0.87
N MET A 51 2.58 -5.58 -2.12
CA MET A 51 2.00 -4.42 -2.80
C MET A 51 0.48 -4.55 -2.80
N TYR A 52 -0.21 -3.46 -2.45
CA TYR A 52 -1.66 -3.37 -2.48
C TYR A 52 -2.09 -2.31 -3.48
N CYS A 53 -3.22 -2.57 -4.13
CA CYS A 53 -3.98 -1.57 -4.87
C CYS A 53 -5.33 -1.41 -4.18
N LEU A 54 -5.59 -0.18 -3.74
CA LEU A 54 -6.83 0.21 -3.10
C LEU A 54 -7.66 1.03 -4.09
N ASP A 55 -8.98 0.88 -4.03
CA ASP A 55 -9.87 1.86 -4.65
C ASP A 55 -9.80 3.18 -3.87
N LEU A 56 -9.71 4.30 -4.59
CA LEU A 56 -9.56 5.61 -3.96
C LEU A 56 -10.88 6.11 -3.35
N ALA A 57 -12.03 5.59 -3.78
CA ALA A 57 -13.34 6.03 -3.31
C ALA A 57 -13.65 5.54 -1.89
N ASP A 58 -13.32 4.28 -1.58
CA ASP A 58 -13.71 3.62 -0.34
C ASP A 58 -12.56 2.91 0.40
N GLY A 59 -11.37 2.82 -0.21
CA GLY A 59 -10.22 2.15 0.39
C GLY A 59 -10.29 0.63 0.33
N GLU A 60 -11.21 0.05 -0.47
CA GLU A 60 -11.28 -1.39 -0.67
C GLU A 60 -10.03 -1.93 -1.36
N ILE A 61 -9.55 -3.09 -0.90
CA ILE A 61 -8.43 -3.78 -1.54
C ILE A 61 -8.92 -4.43 -2.83
N ILE A 62 -8.55 -3.85 -3.97
CA ILE A 62 -8.83 -4.41 -5.30
C ILE A 62 -7.95 -5.65 -5.54
N TRP A 63 -6.66 -5.54 -5.20
CA TRP A 63 -5.73 -6.67 -5.26
C TRP A 63 -4.53 -6.47 -4.34
N ASN A 64 -3.88 -7.58 -3.98
CA ASN A 64 -2.56 -7.60 -3.36
C ASN A 64 -1.62 -8.59 -4.07
N ARG A 65 -0.30 -8.38 -3.95
CA ARG A 65 0.74 -9.25 -4.52
C ARG A 65 1.97 -9.27 -3.63
N THR A 66 2.54 -10.46 -3.45
CA THR A 66 3.83 -10.63 -2.77
C THR A 66 4.95 -10.24 -3.70
N VAL A 67 5.86 -9.42 -3.20
CA VAL A 67 7.08 -9.01 -3.90
C VAL A 67 8.20 -9.87 -3.35
N THR A 68 8.44 -11.02 -3.99
CA THR A 68 9.33 -12.05 -3.43
C THR A 68 10.82 -11.76 -3.61
N HIS A 69 11.20 -10.90 -4.55
CA HIS A 69 12.52 -10.28 -4.66
C HIS A 69 12.26 -8.90 -5.28
N GLY A 70 13.13 -7.90 -5.03
CA GLY A 70 13.10 -6.67 -5.83
C GLY A 70 13.09 -7.13 -7.28
N ALA A 71 11.98 -6.89 -7.99
CA ALA A 71 11.83 -7.46 -9.31
C ALA A 71 12.96 -6.86 -10.14
N ASP A 72 13.95 -7.68 -10.48
CA ASP A 72 14.90 -7.35 -11.50
C ASP A 72 14.03 -7.00 -12.73
N ASN A 73 13.94 -5.70 -13.03
CA ASN A 73 13.08 -5.03 -14.03
C ASN A 73 11.74 -4.38 -13.56
N ALA A 74 11.41 -4.29 -12.28
CA ALA A 74 10.30 -3.44 -11.82
C ALA A 74 10.69 -1.96 -11.82
N LYS A 75 10.19 -1.23 -12.81
CA LYS A 75 10.42 0.21 -13.06
C LYS A 75 9.89 1.18 -11.98
N VAL A 76 9.57 0.70 -10.78
CA VAL A 76 8.97 1.56 -9.75
C VAL A 76 9.51 1.19 -8.37
N TRP A 77 10.79 1.43 -8.16
CA TRP A 77 11.22 1.97 -6.87
C TRP A 77 11.11 3.48 -6.98
N SER A 78 10.56 4.10 -5.94
CA SER A 78 10.26 5.54 -5.84
C SER A 78 11.21 6.40 -6.66
N SER A 79 10.70 6.99 -7.75
CA SER A 79 11.34 8.15 -8.36
C SER A 79 10.32 9.27 -8.34
N VAL A 80 10.57 10.22 -7.45
CA VAL A 80 10.20 11.61 -7.71
C VAL A 80 11.34 12.12 -8.59
N THR A 81 11.08 12.28 -9.89
CA THR A 81 11.76 13.29 -10.70
C THR A 81 10.75 14.34 -11.06
#